data_AF-A0A9W8M9Z7-F1
#
_entry.id   AF-A0A9W8M9Z7-F1
#
_cell.length_a   1.000
_cell.length_b   1.000
_cell.length_c   1.000
_cell.angle_alpha   90.00
_cell.angle_beta   90.00
_cell.angle_gamma   90.00
#
_symmetry.space_group_name_H-M   'P 1'
#
loop_
_entity.id
_entity.type
_entity.pdbx_description
1 polymer ?
#
loop_
_entity_poly.entity_id
_entity_poly.type
_entity_poly.pdbx_seq_one_letter_code
_entity_poly.pdbx_strand_id
1 'polypeptide(L)'
;MCIKSLEDFNLTMNPADDYAELATCTTCRFKEDKSNYWTAVLYFKHANGSYIRVPQYPNHVVGSPNGGMTVYYIAGYPPFQKVKAFQKGFRMITGDPTIRLKKPSDVDDVPSWALSFRCWEDTEWLGPSNRYAPGAGPYDTVHLPNKFCPGGIRSNIFFPNCWDGEHVDTPDHFSHMSYPLGQVDPGMGIIWHNGSCPSTHPVRTPTILYEIAWDTRPFKDLWPTDGSQPLVMSMGDPTGYGQHGDYVFGWEGDSLQRAMDTCLDAFGWPENCPELTILTDEEINECVQQARVDEKVEGEYIPALPGCNPIQNGPEPATMAMDPDMWATVLSVLKVDRNAGYSRVAAITFLLCDISSTSYDEIRYIWRQRWGLSKILYLITRYYGLALTIGMLIMTNLRDPSAQPSVFAFLSLLCIAETVTGLYCVIKVTDFTNEPLPPKSELSAKYGCNFLIKPTMEDMNKTYLVGCTANAIIFFLFPLYKLKESITDQLGTVRYNLFKDSSLLSPLLVAFHRDGALNFLLIAGKYYPALVDPKLY
;
A
#
# COMPACT_ATOMS: atom_id res chain seq x y z
N MET A 1 -17.72 10.68 0.80
CA MET A 1 -16.98 11.90 0.37
C MET A 1 -16.57 11.78 -1.09
N CYS A 2 -16.64 12.87 -1.86
CA CYS A 2 -15.87 13.02 -3.10
C CYS A 2 -14.69 13.98 -2.87
N ILE A 3 -13.54 13.72 -3.50
CA ILE A 3 -12.32 14.54 -3.38
C ILE A 3 -12.00 15.27 -4.69
N LYS A 4 -11.30 16.42 -4.60
CA LYS A 4 -10.91 17.31 -5.70
C LYS A 4 -10.20 16.61 -6.87
N SER A 5 -9.48 15.51 -6.63
CA SER A 5 -8.85 14.71 -7.68
C SER A 5 -8.96 13.20 -7.41
N LEU A 6 -8.84 12.40 -8.48
CA LEU A 6 -8.77 10.94 -8.39
C LEU A 6 -7.53 10.44 -7.60
N GLU A 7 -6.49 11.27 -7.49
CA GLU A 7 -5.23 10.95 -6.81
C GLU A 7 -5.35 11.04 -5.28
N ASP A 8 -6.19 11.96 -4.79
CA ASP A 8 -6.27 12.33 -3.37
C ASP A 8 -7.18 11.38 -2.54
N PHE A 9 -8.15 10.69 -3.15
CA PHE A 9 -8.94 9.61 -2.51
C PHE A 9 -8.50 8.22 -2.99
N ASN A 10 -7.20 7.95 -3.04
CA ASN A 10 -6.68 6.68 -3.56
C ASN A 10 -6.61 5.58 -2.48
N LEU A 11 -6.33 4.34 -2.89
CA LEU A 11 -6.19 3.18 -2.00
C LEU A 11 -5.11 3.36 -0.92
N THR A 12 -4.16 4.28 -1.10
CA THR A 12 -3.09 4.50 -0.14
C THR A 12 -3.50 5.39 1.02
N MET A 13 -4.54 6.23 0.87
CA MET A 13 -5.03 7.18 1.88
C MET A 13 -3.87 7.74 2.71
N ASN A 14 -3.10 8.68 2.16
CA ASN A 14 -1.87 9.17 2.81
C ASN A 14 -2.14 9.82 4.19
N PRO A 15 -1.49 9.38 5.28
CA PRO A 15 -1.67 9.95 6.64
C PRO A 15 -1.33 11.43 6.78
N ALA A 16 -0.51 12.00 5.90
CA ALA A 16 -0.15 13.42 5.96
C ALA A 16 -1.27 14.35 5.48
N ASP A 17 -2.24 13.81 4.73
CA ASP A 17 -3.29 14.57 4.10
C ASP A 17 -4.37 15.02 5.09
N ASP A 18 -4.99 16.16 4.79
CA ASP A 18 -6.17 16.63 5.49
C ASP A 18 -7.41 16.34 4.64
N TYR A 19 -8.12 15.26 4.94
CA TYR A 19 -9.28 14.86 4.13
C TYR A 19 -10.42 15.87 4.17
N ALA A 20 -10.51 16.68 5.23
CA ALA A 20 -11.49 17.77 5.30
C ALA A 20 -11.24 18.82 4.22
N GLU A 21 -9.99 19.21 3.99
CA GLU A 21 -9.60 20.21 3.00
C GLU A 21 -9.59 19.68 1.56
N LEU A 22 -9.35 18.37 1.40
CA LEU A 22 -9.32 17.71 0.10
C LEU A 22 -10.73 17.42 -0.44
N ALA A 23 -11.68 17.10 0.44
CA ALA A 23 -13.07 16.85 0.08
C ALA A 23 -13.70 18.00 -0.72
N THR A 24 -14.47 17.66 -1.76
CA THR A 24 -15.36 18.59 -2.47
C THR A 24 -16.80 18.47 -2.02
N CYS A 25 -17.23 17.30 -1.57
CA CYS A 25 -18.57 17.06 -1.05
C CYS A 25 -18.57 15.95 -0.01
N THR A 26 -19.69 15.82 0.70
CA THR A 26 -19.94 14.74 1.67
C THR A 26 -21.28 14.06 1.44
N THR A 27 -21.35 12.80 1.82
CA THR A 27 -22.60 12.02 1.90
C THR A 27 -23.20 12.07 3.32
N CYS A 28 -22.53 12.74 4.25
CA CYS A 28 -23.02 12.93 5.62
C CYS A 28 -24.00 14.09 5.70
N ARG A 29 -24.90 14.03 6.70
CA ARG A 29 -25.90 15.07 6.95
C ARG A 29 -25.30 16.44 7.29
N PHE A 30 -24.19 16.45 8.02
CA PHE A 30 -23.49 17.68 8.35
C PHE A 30 -22.43 17.99 7.29
N LYS A 31 -22.46 19.22 6.79
CA LYS A 31 -21.57 19.67 5.71
C LYS A 31 -20.10 19.56 6.11
N GLU A 32 -19.79 19.86 7.36
CA GLU A 32 -18.44 19.90 7.93
C GLU A 32 -17.84 18.49 8.14
N ASP A 33 -18.67 17.44 8.11
CA ASP A 33 -18.18 16.07 8.25
C ASP A 33 -17.72 15.52 6.89
N LYS A 34 -16.40 15.51 6.71
CA LYS A 34 -15.71 14.88 5.59
C LYS A 34 -14.89 13.70 6.11
N SER A 35 -15.40 12.92 7.05
CA SER A 35 -14.70 11.71 7.47
C SER A 35 -14.91 10.56 6.47
N ASN A 36 -14.05 9.56 6.52
CA ASN A 36 -14.24 8.31 5.78
C ASN A 36 -14.66 7.20 6.75
N TYR A 37 -15.72 6.50 6.38
CA TYR A 37 -16.36 5.46 7.18
C TYR A 37 -16.46 4.21 6.32
N TRP A 38 -15.85 3.13 6.76
CA TRP A 38 -15.83 1.89 5.99
C TRP A 38 -16.18 0.70 6.87
N THR A 39 -16.90 -0.26 6.27
CA THR A 39 -17.19 -1.56 6.86
C THR A 39 -17.40 -2.58 5.74
N ALA A 40 -17.31 -3.85 6.09
CA ALA A 40 -17.56 -4.94 5.16
C ALA A 40 -19.02 -5.00 4.70
N VAL A 41 -19.20 -5.44 3.45
CA VAL A 41 -20.51 -5.47 2.79
C VAL A 41 -21.19 -6.83 2.99
N LEU A 42 -22.50 -6.83 3.23
CA LEU A 42 -23.29 -8.05 3.35
C LEU A 42 -23.73 -8.59 1.97
N TYR A 43 -23.58 -9.89 1.77
CA TYR A 43 -24.03 -10.63 0.58
C TYR A 43 -25.02 -11.73 0.96
N PHE A 44 -26.00 -11.96 0.10
CA PHE A 44 -26.88 -13.13 0.15
C PHE A 44 -26.34 -14.20 -0.80
N LYS A 45 -26.10 -15.41 -0.26
CA LYS A 45 -25.70 -16.60 -1.01
C LYS A 45 -26.94 -17.38 -1.43
N HIS A 46 -27.20 -17.40 -2.73
CA HIS A 46 -28.31 -18.15 -3.31
C HIS A 46 -28.03 -19.66 -3.34
N ALA A 47 -29.08 -20.48 -3.41
CA ALA A 47 -28.99 -21.94 -3.38
C ALA A 47 -28.17 -22.55 -4.55
N ASN A 48 -28.09 -21.84 -5.68
CA ASN A 48 -27.24 -22.21 -6.82
C ASN A 48 -25.75 -21.88 -6.61
N GLY A 49 -25.38 -21.27 -5.48
CA GLY A 49 -24.01 -20.87 -5.13
C GLY A 49 -23.60 -19.46 -5.53
N SER A 50 -24.43 -18.71 -6.29
CA SER A 50 -24.13 -17.31 -6.63
C SER A 50 -24.45 -16.36 -5.47
N TYR A 51 -23.82 -15.19 -5.48
CA TYR A 51 -23.97 -14.16 -4.44
C TYR A 51 -24.66 -12.93 -5.03
N ILE A 52 -25.42 -12.21 -4.23
CA ILE A 52 -25.89 -10.86 -4.58
C ILE A 52 -25.67 -9.95 -3.39
N ARG A 53 -25.23 -8.71 -3.63
CA ARG A 53 -25.06 -7.73 -2.57
C ARG A 53 -26.42 -7.44 -1.94
N VAL A 54 -26.48 -7.49 -0.61
CA VAL A 54 -27.68 -7.08 0.13
C VAL A 54 -27.80 -5.56 0.02
N PRO A 55 -28.92 -5.02 -0.50
CA PRO A 55 -29.12 -3.58 -0.57
C PRO A 55 -29.08 -2.94 0.82
N GLN A 56 -28.68 -1.68 0.88
CA GLN A 56 -28.82 -0.87 2.08
C GLN A 56 -30.05 0.02 1.95
N TYR A 57 -30.68 0.35 3.06
CA TYR A 57 -31.79 1.31 3.09
C TYR A 57 -31.61 2.29 4.26
N PRO A 58 -32.27 3.46 4.24
CA PRO A 58 -32.21 4.39 5.35
C PRO A 58 -32.63 3.76 6.66
N ASN A 59 -31.91 4.08 7.72
CA ASN A 59 -32.31 3.74 9.08
C ASN A 59 -33.60 4.48 9.46
N HIS A 60 -34.22 4.11 10.58
CA HIS A 60 -35.44 4.77 11.02
C HIS A 60 -35.18 6.26 11.32
N VAL A 61 -36.05 7.13 10.80
CA VAL A 61 -36.10 8.57 11.13
C VAL A 61 -34.85 9.39 10.73
N VAL A 62 -34.04 8.93 9.78
CA VAL A 62 -32.84 9.68 9.29
C VAL A 62 -33.02 10.40 7.94
N GLY A 63 -34.25 10.42 7.41
CA GLY A 63 -34.57 10.94 6.07
C GLY A 63 -34.59 9.86 4.99
N SER A 64 -34.37 10.26 3.74
CA SER A 64 -34.37 9.38 2.56
C SER A 64 -33.04 9.38 1.78
N PRO A 65 -31.87 9.18 2.43
CA PRO A 65 -30.62 8.97 1.71
C PRO A 65 -30.69 7.71 0.83
N ASN A 66 -29.96 7.67 -0.28
CA ASN A 66 -29.96 6.56 -1.23
C ASN A 66 -29.02 5.40 -0.81
N GLY A 67 -29.08 5.01 0.47
CA GLY A 67 -28.23 3.97 1.07
C GLY A 67 -27.22 4.52 2.08
N GLY A 68 -26.13 3.78 2.30
CA GLY A 68 -25.04 4.16 3.20
C GLY A 68 -25.23 3.67 4.64
N MET A 69 -24.69 4.43 5.59
CA MET A 69 -24.69 4.13 7.01
C MET A 69 -25.06 5.36 7.83
N THR A 70 -25.66 5.15 9.00
CA THR A 70 -25.84 6.22 9.99
C THR A 70 -24.64 6.21 10.92
N VAL A 71 -23.98 7.36 11.08
CA VAL A 71 -22.81 7.50 11.96
C VAL A 71 -23.16 8.43 13.11
N TYR A 72 -22.93 7.97 14.33
CA TYR A 72 -23.14 8.74 15.55
C TYR A 72 -21.81 9.10 16.20
N TYR A 73 -21.72 10.32 16.73
CA TYR A 73 -20.65 10.78 17.64
C TYR A 73 -21.27 11.01 19.01
N ILE A 74 -20.95 10.14 19.97
CA ILE A 74 -21.68 10.05 21.24
C ILE A 74 -20.78 10.48 22.39
N ALA A 75 -21.19 11.51 23.14
CA ALA A 75 -20.43 12.06 24.27
C ALA A 75 -20.62 11.29 25.61
N GLY A 76 -21.30 10.14 25.58
CA GLY A 76 -21.63 9.33 26.76
C GLY A 76 -22.97 9.71 27.42
N TYR A 77 -23.35 9.02 28.49
CA TYR A 77 -24.67 9.16 29.13
C TYR A 77 -24.90 10.55 29.75
N PRO A 78 -26.12 11.14 29.66
CA PRO A 78 -26.48 12.36 30.38
C PRO A 78 -26.27 12.29 31.91
N PRO A 79 -25.66 13.30 32.57
CA PRO A 79 -25.12 14.52 31.99
C PRO A 79 -23.89 14.21 31.13
N PHE A 80 -23.92 14.67 29.88
CA PHE A 80 -22.92 14.32 28.88
C PHE A 80 -21.51 14.63 29.38
N GLN A 81 -20.61 13.68 29.15
CA GLN A 81 -19.23 13.83 29.58
C GLN A 81 -18.52 14.79 28.63
N LYS A 82 -17.55 15.54 29.16
CA LYS A 82 -16.64 16.28 28.30
C LYS A 82 -15.76 15.31 27.55
N VAL A 83 -15.79 15.40 26.23
CA VAL A 83 -15.00 14.58 25.33
C VAL A 83 -14.09 15.47 24.49
N LYS A 84 -12.92 14.94 24.15
CA LYS A 84 -12.00 15.59 23.21
C LYS A 84 -12.27 15.04 21.82
N ALA A 85 -12.62 15.92 20.88
CA ALA A 85 -12.77 15.57 19.48
C ALA A 85 -11.47 14.98 18.91
N PHE A 86 -11.62 14.13 17.91
CA PHE A 86 -10.50 13.63 17.12
C PHE A 86 -9.80 14.79 16.39
N GLN A 87 -8.56 14.55 15.96
CA GLN A 87 -7.72 15.56 15.32
C GLN A 87 -7.24 15.12 13.94
N LYS A 88 -6.65 16.04 13.17
CA LYS A 88 -6.12 15.74 11.84
C LYS A 88 -5.20 14.50 11.88
N GLY A 89 -5.36 13.62 10.90
CA GLY A 89 -4.59 12.40 10.75
C GLY A 89 -5.10 11.23 11.59
N PHE A 90 -6.16 11.44 12.39
CA PHE A 90 -6.68 10.40 13.28
C PHE A 90 -7.30 9.23 12.52
N ARG A 91 -6.93 8.01 12.88
CA ARG A 91 -7.42 6.78 12.27
C ARG A 91 -7.62 5.71 13.32
N MET A 92 -8.72 4.98 13.24
CA MET A 92 -8.89 3.82 14.11
C MET A 92 -9.71 2.74 13.43
N ILE A 93 -9.50 1.50 13.85
CA ILE A 93 -10.30 0.34 13.47
C ILE A 93 -11.03 -0.24 14.69
N THR A 94 -12.05 -1.04 14.44
CA THR A 94 -12.71 -1.88 15.44
C THR A 94 -13.07 -3.23 14.84
N GLY A 95 -13.02 -4.30 15.63
CA GLY A 95 -13.22 -5.67 15.16
C GLY A 95 -12.00 -6.30 14.50
N ASP A 96 -12.17 -7.54 14.05
CA ASP A 96 -11.10 -8.32 13.43
C ASP A 96 -11.70 -9.22 12.32
N PRO A 97 -11.33 -9.01 11.04
CA PRO A 97 -11.89 -9.76 9.91
C PRO A 97 -11.59 -11.26 9.93
N THR A 98 -10.65 -11.71 10.76
CA THR A 98 -10.22 -13.10 10.85
C THR A 98 -11.08 -13.93 11.79
N ILE A 99 -11.84 -13.32 12.69
CA ILE A 99 -12.61 -14.08 13.70
C ILE A 99 -13.77 -14.83 13.02
N ARG A 100 -13.95 -16.10 13.40
CA ARG A 100 -15.08 -16.96 12.98
C ARG A 100 -15.85 -17.59 14.13
N LEU A 101 -15.42 -17.34 15.35
CA LEU A 101 -16.12 -17.74 16.56
C LEU A 101 -15.76 -16.77 17.69
N LYS A 102 -16.78 -16.18 18.32
CA LYS A 102 -16.65 -15.36 19.52
C LYS A 102 -17.57 -15.91 20.61
N LYS A 103 -17.23 -15.67 21.86
CA LYS A 103 -18.17 -15.86 22.98
C LYS A 103 -19.31 -14.82 22.87
N PRO A 104 -20.50 -15.12 23.42
CA PRO A 104 -21.53 -14.11 23.61
C PRO A 104 -21.01 -12.91 24.40
N SER A 105 -21.72 -11.79 24.32
CA SER A 105 -21.39 -10.60 25.10
C SER A 105 -21.35 -10.91 26.60
N ASP A 106 -20.34 -10.39 27.28
CA ASP A 106 -20.07 -10.57 28.70
C ASP A 106 -20.08 -9.21 29.40
N VAL A 107 -20.77 -9.11 30.53
CA VAL A 107 -20.93 -7.85 31.27
C VAL A 107 -19.60 -7.33 31.81
N ASP A 108 -18.60 -8.20 31.97
CA ASP A 108 -17.25 -7.85 32.43
C ASP A 108 -16.26 -7.59 31.27
N ASP A 109 -16.69 -7.71 30.01
CA ASP A 109 -15.88 -7.51 28.80
C ASP A 109 -16.53 -6.50 27.86
N VAL A 110 -16.26 -5.20 28.04
CA VAL A 110 -16.83 -4.11 27.21
C VAL A 110 -16.62 -4.33 25.70
N PRO A 111 -15.42 -4.67 25.19
CA PRO A 111 -15.21 -5.03 23.78
C PRO A 111 -16.10 -6.15 23.24
N SER A 112 -16.64 -7.04 24.10
CA SER A 112 -17.51 -8.13 23.64
C SER A 112 -18.80 -7.62 23.00
N TRP A 113 -19.30 -6.45 23.44
CA TRP A 113 -20.53 -5.79 23.01
C TRP A 113 -20.38 -4.86 21.80
N ALA A 114 -19.14 -4.64 21.33
CA ALA A 114 -18.85 -3.64 20.31
C ALA A 114 -19.44 -3.93 18.93
N LEU A 115 -19.70 -5.20 18.64
CA LEU A 115 -20.13 -5.67 17.32
C LEU A 115 -21.35 -6.55 17.48
N SER A 116 -22.44 -6.17 16.82
CA SER A 116 -23.67 -6.96 16.84
C SER A 116 -24.50 -6.74 15.58
N PHE A 117 -25.49 -7.61 15.41
CA PHE A 117 -26.51 -7.56 14.37
C PHE A 117 -27.88 -7.55 15.03
N ARG A 118 -28.66 -6.51 14.81
CA ARG A 118 -30.09 -6.47 15.14
C ARG A 118 -30.90 -7.18 14.06
N CYS A 119 -31.71 -8.13 14.46
CA CYS A 119 -32.72 -8.75 13.59
C CYS A 119 -34.08 -8.10 13.87
N TRP A 120 -34.54 -7.23 12.96
CA TRP A 120 -35.83 -6.57 13.13
C TRP A 120 -37.00 -7.50 12.82
N GLU A 121 -37.98 -7.56 13.71
CA GLU A 121 -39.21 -8.35 13.54
C GLU A 121 -40.24 -7.66 12.65
N ASP A 122 -40.14 -6.34 12.50
CA ASP A 122 -40.99 -5.51 11.64
C ASP A 122 -40.22 -4.25 11.19
N THR A 123 -40.84 -3.42 10.36
CA THR A 123 -40.24 -2.17 9.88
C THR A 123 -40.61 -0.96 10.74
N GLU A 124 -41.33 -1.15 11.84
CA GLU A 124 -41.89 -0.05 12.62
C GLU A 124 -40.83 0.57 13.53
N TRP A 125 -40.68 1.90 13.48
CA TRP A 125 -39.74 2.61 14.35
C TRP A 125 -40.01 2.33 15.84
N LEU A 126 -41.28 2.28 16.24
CA LEU A 126 -41.72 1.99 17.61
C LEU A 126 -42.02 0.50 17.84
N GLY A 127 -41.58 -0.35 16.91
CA GLY A 127 -41.70 -1.81 16.99
C GLY A 127 -40.92 -2.40 18.17
N PRO A 128 -41.18 -3.67 18.52
CA PRO A 128 -40.58 -4.31 19.69
C PRO A 128 -39.06 -4.39 19.60
N SER A 129 -38.50 -4.58 18.41
CA SER A 129 -37.05 -4.64 18.16
C SER A 129 -36.30 -3.35 18.46
N ASN A 130 -36.98 -2.19 18.45
CA ASN A 130 -36.39 -0.88 18.72
C ASN A 130 -36.59 -0.41 20.17
N ARG A 131 -37.17 -1.26 21.04
CA ARG A 131 -37.32 -0.95 22.48
C ARG A 131 -36.05 -1.15 23.30
N TYR A 132 -34.98 -1.64 22.67
CA TYR A 132 -33.69 -1.91 23.28
C TYR A 132 -32.60 -1.09 22.61
N ALA A 133 -31.62 -0.66 23.41
CA ALA A 133 -30.44 0.05 22.92
C ALA A 133 -29.65 -0.80 21.91
N PRO A 134 -28.92 -0.20 20.96
CA PRO A 134 -28.06 -0.94 20.02
C PRO A 134 -27.03 -1.81 20.77
N GLY A 135 -26.90 -3.07 20.36
CA GLY A 135 -26.06 -4.08 21.01
C GLY A 135 -26.69 -4.76 22.22
N ALA A 136 -27.92 -4.39 22.61
CA ALA A 136 -28.61 -4.91 23.79
C ALA A 136 -29.96 -5.55 23.47
N GLY A 137 -30.46 -6.31 24.44
CA GLY A 137 -31.76 -6.98 24.36
C GLY A 137 -31.76 -8.26 23.50
N PRO A 138 -32.95 -8.86 23.31
CA PRO A 138 -33.07 -10.19 22.70
C PRO A 138 -33.02 -10.19 21.17
N TYR A 139 -32.91 -9.02 20.54
CA TYR A 139 -32.95 -8.85 19.09
C TYR A 139 -31.57 -8.73 18.45
N ASP A 140 -30.53 -8.56 19.27
CA ASP A 140 -29.17 -8.35 18.82
C ASP A 140 -28.33 -9.61 19.08
N THR A 141 -27.56 -10.03 18.08
CA THR A 141 -26.63 -11.16 18.17
C THR A 141 -25.23 -10.75 17.75
N VAL A 142 -24.21 -11.35 18.37
CA VAL A 142 -22.78 -11.12 18.00
C VAL A 142 -22.37 -11.82 16.69
N HIS A 143 -23.26 -12.64 16.13
CA HIS A 143 -23.13 -13.33 14.85
C HIS A 143 -24.27 -12.93 13.92
N LEU A 144 -24.16 -13.27 12.63
CA LEU A 144 -25.25 -13.11 11.68
C LEU A 144 -26.51 -13.84 12.17
N PRO A 145 -27.71 -13.23 12.09
CA PRO A 145 -28.95 -13.86 12.53
C PRO A 145 -29.17 -15.22 11.88
N ASN A 146 -29.51 -16.22 12.69
CA ASN A 146 -29.79 -17.59 12.23
C ASN A 146 -31.25 -17.80 11.76
N LYS A 147 -32.00 -16.69 11.60
CA LYS A 147 -33.39 -16.67 11.13
C LYS A 147 -33.57 -15.50 10.17
N PHE A 148 -34.60 -15.58 9.34
CA PHE A 148 -35.02 -14.44 8.52
C PHE A 148 -35.50 -13.28 9.41
N CYS A 149 -35.12 -12.06 9.05
CA CYS A 149 -35.48 -10.83 9.75
C CYS A 149 -36.48 -10.03 8.89
N PRO A 150 -37.78 -10.00 9.23
CA PRO A 150 -38.80 -9.34 8.40
C PRO A 150 -38.62 -7.84 8.22
N GLY A 151 -37.95 -7.16 9.15
CA GLY A 151 -37.61 -5.74 9.05
C GLY A 151 -36.22 -5.49 8.43
N GLY A 152 -35.49 -6.52 8.03
CA GLY A 152 -34.08 -6.39 7.67
C GLY A 152 -33.14 -6.60 8.86
N ILE A 153 -31.85 -6.39 8.62
CA ILE A 153 -30.78 -6.56 9.61
C ILE A 153 -30.08 -5.23 9.81
N ARG A 154 -29.74 -4.88 11.04
CA ARG A 154 -28.86 -3.73 11.33
C ARG A 154 -27.53 -4.19 11.88
N SER A 155 -26.42 -3.84 11.26
CA SER A 155 -25.11 -3.93 11.91
C SER A 155 -24.96 -2.77 12.89
N ASN A 156 -24.61 -3.06 14.15
CA ASN A 156 -24.14 -2.05 15.11
C ASN A 156 -22.63 -2.24 15.32
N ILE A 157 -21.85 -1.20 15.04
CA ILE A 157 -20.38 -1.23 15.11
C ILE A 157 -19.92 -0.05 15.97
N PHE A 158 -19.49 -0.35 17.19
CA PHE A 158 -18.92 0.63 18.11
C PHE A 158 -17.40 0.64 18.00
N PHE A 159 -16.82 1.83 18.08
CA PHE A 159 -15.39 2.04 18.19
C PHE A 159 -14.97 2.29 19.65
N PRO A 160 -13.71 2.00 20.02
CA PRO A 160 -13.18 2.40 21.30
C PRO A 160 -13.17 3.93 21.44
N ASN A 161 -13.30 4.44 22.66
CA ASN A 161 -13.45 5.88 22.94
C ASN A 161 -12.54 6.41 24.07
N CYS A 162 -11.45 5.69 24.36
CA CYS A 162 -10.37 6.13 25.22
C CYS A 162 -9.08 6.15 24.41
N TRP A 163 -8.47 7.33 24.30
CA TRP A 163 -7.27 7.61 23.51
C TRP A 163 -6.04 7.78 24.40
N ASP A 164 -4.87 7.32 23.94
CA ASP A 164 -3.58 7.48 24.63
C ASP A 164 -3.14 8.93 24.84
N GLY A 165 -3.69 9.86 24.05
CA GLY A 165 -3.39 11.28 24.13
C GLY A 165 -2.15 11.71 23.34
N GLU A 166 -1.49 10.78 22.67
CA GLU A 166 -0.21 10.96 21.99
C GLU A 166 -0.32 10.66 20.49
N HIS A 167 -0.84 9.50 20.11
CA HIS A 167 -0.79 9.01 18.72
C HIS A 167 -2.13 9.19 18.01
N VAL A 168 -2.12 9.93 16.88
CA VAL A 168 -3.32 10.00 16.01
C VAL A 168 -3.57 8.69 15.26
N ASP A 169 -2.53 7.89 15.10
CA ASP A 169 -2.59 6.61 14.44
C ASP A 169 -1.40 5.75 14.90
N THR A 170 -1.62 4.44 15.00
CA THR A 170 -0.57 3.44 15.26
C THR A 170 -0.45 2.51 14.06
N PRO A 171 0.67 1.79 13.88
CA PRO A 171 0.83 0.88 12.73
C PRO A 171 -0.26 -0.20 12.59
N ASP A 172 -0.95 -0.54 13.68
CA ASP A 172 -2.07 -1.47 13.73
C ASP A 172 -3.45 -0.77 13.72
N HIS A 173 -3.48 0.56 13.65
CA HIS A 173 -4.67 1.41 13.70
C HIS A 173 -5.56 1.19 14.93
N PHE A 174 -5.05 0.57 16.00
CA PHE A 174 -5.86 0.13 17.13
C PHE A 174 -5.21 0.42 18.50
N SER A 175 -3.91 0.16 18.67
CA SER A 175 -3.26 0.19 20.00
C SER A 175 -3.20 1.55 20.69
N HIS A 176 -3.44 2.66 19.98
CA HIS A 176 -3.58 3.99 20.58
C HIS A 176 -4.98 4.25 21.15
N MET A 177 -5.90 3.29 20.98
CA MET A 177 -7.27 3.34 21.44
C MET A 177 -7.59 2.18 22.38
N SER A 178 -8.52 2.41 23.29
CA SER A 178 -8.99 1.41 24.23
C SER A 178 -10.47 1.58 24.53
N TYR A 179 -11.12 0.47 24.89
CA TYR A 179 -12.47 0.52 25.44
C TYR A 179 -12.41 0.94 26.92
N PRO A 180 -13.42 1.66 27.41
CA PRO A 180 -13.50 2.07 28.80
C PRO A 180 -13.63 0.86 29.73
N LEU A 181 -13.16 1.02 30.97
CA LEU A 181 -13.25 0.00 32.02
C LEU A 181 -14.65 -0.06 32.63
N GLY A 182 -14.94 -1.10 33.42
CA GLY A 182 -16.19 -1.23 34.18
C GLY A 182 -17.21 -2.14 33.51
N GLN A 183 -18.30 -2.42 34.23
CA GLN A 183 -19.32 -3.38 33.80
C GLN A 183 -20.33 -2.76 32.84
N VAL A 184 -20.74 -3.53 31.84
CA VAL A 184 -21.77 -3.14 30.88
C VAL A 184 -23.16 -3.38 31.47
N ASP A 185 -24.06 -2.40 31.31
CA ASP A 185 -25.49 -2.61 31.57
C ASP A 185 -26.09 -3.42 30.41
N PRO A 186 -26.55 -4.67 30.63
CA PRO A 186 -27.06 -5.51 29.55
C PRO A 186 -28.37 -4.99 28.93
N GLY A 187 -29.08 -4.07 29.58
CA GLY A 187 -30.25 -3.40 29.01
C GLY A 187 -29.90 -2.25 28.07
N MET A 188 -28.70 -1.66 28.23
CA MET A 188 -28.24 -0.50 27.48
C MET A 188 -27.08 -0.81 26.52
N GLY A 189 -26.38 -1.92 26.69
CA GLY A 189 -25.15 -2.20 25.95
C GLY A 189 -24.12 -1.10 26.21
N ILE A 190 -23.30 -0.78 25.20
CA ILE A 190 -22.18 0.15 25.38
C ILE A 190 -22.42 1.56 24.81
N ILE A 191 -23.59 1.83 24.21
CA ILE A 191 -23.90 3.15 23.64
C ILE A 191 -23.79 4.28 24.67
N TRP A 192 -24.14 4.00 25.93
CA TRP A 192 -24.10 4.96 27.04
C TRP A 192 -23.18 4.50 28.18
N HIS A 193 -22.19 3.67 27.88
CA HIS A 193 -21.28 3.14 28.90
C HIS A 193 -20.54 4.28 29.63
N ASN A 194 -20.68 4.36 30.95
CA ASN A 194 -20.10 5.47 31.72
C ASN A 194 -18.68 5.22 32.25
N GLY A 195 -18.14 4.02 32.00
CA GLY A 195 -16.90 3.52 32.57
C GLY A 195 -15.68 4.40 32.36
N SER A 196 -14.74 4.41 33.30
CA SER A 196 -13.53 5.24 33.24
C SER A 196 -12.55 4.75 32.17
N CYS A 197 -11.85 5.67 31.52
CA CYS A 197 -10.73 5.30 30.67
C CYS A 197 -9.56 4.74 31.49
N PRO A 198 -8.83 3.72 30.96
CA PRO A 198 -7.65 3.19 31.63
C PRO A 198 -6.54 4.25 31.68
N SER A 199 -5.61 4.11 32.63
CA SER A 199 -4.51 5.06 32.78
C SER A 199 -3.56 5.13 31.58
N THR A 200 -3.53 4.08 30.75
CA THR A 200 -2.79 4.04 29.48
C THR A 200 -3.48 4.82 28.36
N HIS A 201 -4.78 5.08 28.47
CA HIS A 201 -5.59 5.78 27.48
C HIS A 201 -6.44 6.88 28.11
N PRO A 202 -5.83 7.88 28.77
CA PRO A 202 -6.53 8.75 29.71
C PRO A 202 -7.50 9.74 29.05
N VAL A 203 -7.45 9.92 27.72
CA VAL A 203 -8.23 10.94 27.03
C VAL A 203 -9.53 10.36 26.51
N ARG A 204 -10.67 10.80 27.07
CA ARG A 204 -11.99 10.43 26.56
C ARG A 204 -12.26 11.12 25.22
N THR A 205 -12.64 10.35 24.20
CA THR A 205 -13.13 10.83 22.91
C THR A 205 -14.62 10.52 22.74
N PRO A 206 -15.32 11.11 21.74
CA PRO A 206 -16.65 10.64 21.39
C PRO A 206 -16.63 9.16 21.01
N THR A 207 -17.66 8.41 21.37
CA THR A 207 -17.87 7.06 20.84
C THR A 207 -18.43 7.18 19.42
N ILE A 208 -17.76 6.54 18.46
CA ILE A 208 -18.30 6.38 17.12
C ILE A 208 -19.14 5.11 17.08
N LEU A 209 -20.37 5.21 16.56
CA LEU A 209 -21.24 4.08 16.26
C LEU A 209 -21.63 4.14 14.79
N TYR A 210 -21.39 3.05 14.05
CA TYR A 210 -22.01 2.83 12.75
C TYR A 210 -23.25 1.97 12.90
N GLU A 211 -24.34 2.42 12.28
CA GLU A 211 -25.54 1.64 12.06
C GLU A 211 -25.77 1.47 10.55
N ILE A 212 -25.77 0.23 10.08
CA ILE A 212 -26.00 -0.11 8.68
C ILE A 212 -27.24 -0.97 8.58
N ALA A 213 -28.29 -0.48 7.92
CA ALA A 213 -29.52 -1.21 7.70
C ALA A 213 -29.47 -1.96 6.36
N TRP A 214 -29.35 -3.28 6.44
CA TRP A 214 -29.32 -4.21 5.32
C TRP A 214 -30.74 -4.68 4.99
N ASP A 215 -31.18 -4.44 3.77
CA ASP A 215 -32.49 -4.84 3.28
C ASP A 215 -32.52 -6.32 2.89
N THR A 216 -32.79 -7.19 3.85
CA THR A 216 -32.96 -8.62 3.58
C THR A 216 -34.36 -9.00 3.13
N ARG A 217 -35.32 -8.06 3.13
CA ARG A 217 -36.75 -8.34 2.86
C ARG A 217 -37.00 -8.99 1.50
N PRO A 218 -36.32 -8.57 0.40
CA PRO A 218 -36.47 -9.20 -0.91
C PRO A 218 -36.12 -10.69 -0.95
N PHE A 219 -35.35 -11.19 0.02
CA PHE A 219 -34.90 -12.59 0.05
C PHE A 219 -35.82 -13.52 0.84
N LYS A 220 -36.97 -13.05 1.32
CA LYS A 220 -37.91 -13.84 2.15
C LYS A 220 -38.23 -15.21 1.53
N ASP A 221 -38.64 -15.21 0.26
CA ASP A 221 -39.06 -16.43 -0.45
C ASP A 221 -37.88 -17.26 -0.95
N LEU A 222 -36.65 -16.74 -0.81
CA LEU A 222 -35.40 -17.42 -1.16
C LEU A 222 -34.65 -17.94 0.07
N TRP A 223 -35.15 -17.66 1.28
CA TRP A 223 -34.50 -18.07 2.51
C TRP A 223 -34.50 -19.61 2.64
N PRO A 224 -33.37 -20.24 3.01
CA PRO A 224 -33.29 -21.70 3.12
C PRO A 224 -34.31 -22.28 4.11
N THR A 225 -34.96 -23.38 3.71
CA THR A 225 -35.93 -24.11 4.55
C THR A 225 -35.28 -25.13 5.48
N ASP A 226 -33.99 -25.41 5.30
CA ASP A 226 -33.21 -26.34 6.13
C ASP A 226 -32.71 -25.71 7.44
N GLY A 227 -33.04 -24.43 7.68
CA GLY A 227 -32.63 -23.66 8.84
C GLY A 227 -31.24 -23.05 8.73
N SER A 228 -30.56 -23.20 7.59
CA SER A 228 -29.30 -22.49 7.33
C SER A 228 -29.53 -20.99 7.11
N GLN A 229 -28.54 -20.19 7.51
CA GLN A 229 -28.54 -18.75 7.26
C GLN A 229 -27.71 -18.47 5.99
N PRO A 230 -28.25 -17.77 4.97
CA PRO A 230 -27.61 -17.63 3.65
C PRO A 230 -26.73 -16.38 3.53
N LEU A 231 -26.48 -15.64 4.61
CA LEU A 231 -25.76 -14.38 4.56
C LEU A 231 -24.25 -14.57 4.75
N VAL A 232 -23.47 -13.74 4.07
CA VAL A 232 -22.01 -13.79 4.13
C VAL A 232 -21.46 -12.36 4.06
N MET A 233 -20.51 -12.02 4.90
CA MET A 233 -19.80 -10.75 4.83
C MET A 233 -18.72 -10.79 3.71
N SER A 234 -18.43 -9.66 3.07
CA SER A 234 -17.63 -9.58 1.84
C SER A 234 -16.22 -10.17 1.91
N MET A 235 -15.63 -10.29 3.10
CA MET A 235 -14.34 -10.96 3.34
C MET A 235 -14.45 -12.49 3.46
N GLY A 236 -15.59 -13.07 3.08
CA GLY A 236 -15.82 -14.51 3.12
C GLY A 236 -16.15 -15.04 4.51
N ASP A 237 -16.75 -14.23 5.39
CA ASP A 237 -17.23 -14.66 6.71
C ASP A 237 -18.72 -15.04 6.67
N PRO A 238 -19.06 -16.33 6.77
CA PRO A 238 -20.44 -16.80 6.85
C PRO A 238 -21.00 -16.81 8.28
N THR A 239 -20.26 -16.29 9.27
CA THR A 239 -20.63 -16.31 10.69
C THR A 239 -21.00 -14.93 11.21
N GLY A 240 -20.40 -13.85 10.68
CA GLY A 240 -20.59 -12.47 11.13
C GLY A 240 -19.64 -12.02 12.23
N TYR A 241 -18.92 -12.94 12.87
CA TYR A 241 -17.98 -12.60 13.95
C TYR A 241 -16.81 -11.74 13.46
N GLY A 242 -16.48 -11.79 12.18
CA GLY A 242 -15.45 -10.98 11.53
C GLY A 242 -15.92 -9.58 11.13
N GLN A 243 -17.09 -9.13 11.61
CA GLN A 243 -17.52 -7.74 11.42
C GLN A 243 -16.46 -6.78 11.97
N HIS A 244 -16.20 -5.72 11.22
CA HIS A 244 -15.22 -4.71 11.58
C HIS A 244 -15.57 -3.39 10.88
N GLY A 245 -14.95 -2.31 11.33
CA GLY A 245 -15.10 -1.02 10.70
C GLY A 245 -13.83 -0.19 10.84
N ASP A 246 -13.67 0.72 9.89
CA ASP A 246 -12.52 1.63 9.81
C ASP A 246 -13.04 3.06 9.86
N TYR A 247 -12.28 3.92 10.54
CA TYR A 247 -12.56 5.34 10.68
C TYR A 247 -11.32 6.15 10.28
N VAL A 248 -11.51 7.12 9.40
CA VAL A 248 -10.51 8.16 9.10
C VAL A 248 -11.14 9.51 9.34
N PHE A 249 -10.55 10.28 10.25
CA PHE A 249 -11.04 11.61 10.62
C PHE A 249 -10.94 12.61 9.46
N GLY A 250 -12.00 13.41 9.29
CA GLY A 250 -12.00 14.52 8.36
C GLY A 250 -13.06 15.57 8.67
N TRP A 251 -13.26 15.94 9.94
CA TRP A 251 -14.11 17.11 10.24
C TRP A 251 -13.38 18.41 9.93
N GLU A 252 -14.10 19.38 9.37
CA GLU A 252 -13.54 20.70 9.03
C GLU A 252 -13.20 21.51 10.29
N GLY A 253 -11.92 21.89 10.44
CA GLY A 253 -11.44 22.73 11.54
C GLY A 253 -11.78 22.17 12.92
N ASP A 254 -12.34 23.01 13.79
CA ASP A 254 -12.78 22.69 15.16
C ASP A 254 -14.29 22.38 15.27
N SER A 255 -14.98 22.17 14.13
CA SER A 255 -16.44 21.97 14.07
C SER A 255 -16.93 20.83 14.96
N LEU A 256 -16.26 19.67 14.93
CA LEU A 256 -16.62 18.54 15.78
C LEU A 256 -16.48 18.88 17.28
N GLN A 257 -15.43 19.60 17.68
CA GLN A 257 -15.26 19.97 19.09
C GLN A 257 -16.37 20.93 19.53
N ARG A 258 -16.69 21.95 18.73
CA ARG A 258 -17.80 22.87 19.04
C ARG A 258 -19.13 22.14 19.16
N ALA A 259 -19.41 21.22 18.24
CA ALA A 259 -20.61 20.39 18.30
C ALA A 259 -20.64 19.54 19.58
N MET A 260 -19.52 18.91 19.96
CA MET A 260 -19.46 18.10 21.19
C MET A 260 -19.56 18.91 22.48
N ASP A 261 -19.20 20.19 22.45
CA ASP A 261 -19.33 21.07 23.61
C ASP A 261 -20.74 21.65 23.79
N THR A 262 -21.57 21.68 22.73
CA THR A 262 -22.83 22.45 22.70
C THR A 262 -24.07 21.64 22.30
N CYS A 263 -23.93 20.67 21.39
CA CYS A 263 -25.03 19.90 20.82
C CYS A 263 -25.33 18.66 21.69
N LEU A 264 -26.02 18.91 22.80
CA LEU A 264 -26.26 17.93 23.87
C LEU A 264 -27.64 17.24 23.76
N ASP A 265 -28.02 16.83 22.56
CA ASP A 265 -29.27 16.09 22.33
C ASP A 265 -29.04 14.58 22.47
N ALA A 266 -29.83 13.92 23.34
CA ALA A 266 -29.66 12.49 23.61
C ALA A 266 -30.11 11.59 22.45
N PHE A 267 -30.92 12.09 21.53
CA PHE A 267 -31.40 11.36 20.36
C PHE A 267 -30.53 11.61 19.11
N GLY A 268 -29.63 12.60 19.16
CA GLY A 268 -28.73 12.96 18.07
C GLY A 268 -29.44 13.63 16.89
N TRP A 269 -30.55 14.35 17.13
CA TRP A 269 -31.26 15.05 16.05
C TRP A 269 -30.38 16.14 15.42
N PRO A 270 -30.13 16.10 14.09
CA PRO A 270 -29.31 17.10 13.43
C PRO A 270 -29.79 18.54 13.65
N GLU A 271 -31.09 18.75 13.65
CA GLU A 271 -31.74 20.07 13.81
C GLU A 271 -31.49 20.69 15.18
N ASN A 272 -31.13 19.88 16.18
CA ASN A 272 -30.82 20.34 17.53
C ASN A 272 -29.36 20.79 17.69
N CYS A 273 -28.55 20.73 16.62
CA CYS A 273 -27.15 21.15 16.64
C CYS A 273 -26.92 22.43 15.80
N PRO A 274 -27.06 23.63 16.40
CA PRO A 274 -26.92 24.89 15.67
C PRO A 274 -25.49 25.23 15.24
N GLU A 275 -24.47 24.53 15.77
CA GLU A 275 -23.06 24.72 15.42
C GLU A 275 -22.68 24.17 14.04
N LEU A 276 -23.52 23.31 13.46
CA LEU A 276 -23.23 22.57 12.23
C LEU A 276 -24.24 22.89 11.13
N THR A 277 -23.78 22.81 9.88
CA THR A 277 -24.63 23.05 8.71
C THR A 277 -25.27 21.75 8.24
N ILE A 278 -26.59 21.72 8.17
CA ILE A 278 -27.35 20.55 7.70
C ILE A 278 -27.53 20.60 6.18
N LEU A 279 -27.26 19.48 5.50
CA LEU A 279 -27.51 19.26 4.08
C LEU A 279 -28.84 18.53 3.85
N THR A 280 -29.50 18.80 2.72
CA THR A 280 -30.73 18.07 2.33
C THR A 280 -30.42 16.66 1.85
N ASP A 281 -31.45 15.82 1.72
CA ASP A 281 -31.32 14.47 1.15
C ASP A 281 -30.79 14.51 -0.28
N GLU A 282 -31.23 15.49 -1.08
CA GLU A 282 -30.76 15.68 -2.45
C GLU A 282 -29.26 16.00 -2.49
N GLU A 283 -28.80 16.95 -1.67
CA GLU A 283 -27.39 17.38 -1.64
C GLU A 283 -26.44 16.24 -1.26
N ILE A 284 -26.80 15.41 -0.26
CA ILE A 284 -25.96 14.27 0.15
C ILE A 284 -25.98 13.15 -0.89
N ASN A 285 -27.12 12.95 -1.59
CA ASN A 285 -27.28 11.91 -2.60
C ASN A 285 -26.56 12.24 -3.92
N GLU A 286 -26.24 13.51 -4.18
CA GLU A 286 -25.44 13.92 -5.33
C GLU A 286 -23.95 13.57 -5.16
N CYS A 287 -23.48 13.35 -3.92
CA CYS A 287 -22.07 13.11 -3.61
C CYS A 287 -21.62 11.66 -3.80
N VAL A 288 -21.64 11.15 -5.04
CA VAL A 288 -21.32 9.73 -5.34
C VAL A 288 -19.95 9.59 -6.01
N GLN A 289 -19.13 8.67 -5.49
CA GLN A 289 -17.87 8.24 -6.13
C GLN A 289 -18.13 7.09 -7.11
N GLN A 290 -17.47 7.14 -8.27
CA GLN A 290 -17.49 6.04 -9.24
C GLN A 290 -16.63 4.88 -8.76
N ALA A 291 -17.01 3.65 -9.14
CA ALA A 291 -16.21 2.46 -8.88
C ALA A 291 -14.81 2.60 -9.51
N ARG A 292 -13.76 2.32 -8.72
CA ARG A 292 -12.37 2.43 -9.17
C ARG A 292 -11.81 1.11 -9.73
N VAL A 293 -12.43 0.01 -9.34
CA VAL A 293 -12.08 -1.33 -9.81
C VAL A 293 -13.16 -1.75 -10.80
N ASP A 294 -12.75 -2.21 -11.98
CA ASP A 294 -13.64 -2.80 -12.97
C ASP A 294 -14.05 -4.22 -12.53
N GLU A 295 -14.83 -4.27 -11.45
CA GLU A 295 -15.39 -5.47 -10.89
C GLU A 295 -16.88 -5.22 -10.67
N LYS A 296 -17.70 -6.15 -11.15
CA LYS A 296 -19.14 -6.06 -10.97
C LYS A 296 -19.50 -6.51 -9.55
N VAL A 297 -20.06 -5.58 -8.76
CA VAL A 297 -20.36 -5.83 -7.34
C VAL A 297 -21.80 -5.46 -6.93
N GLU A 298 -22.60 -4.91 -7.84
CA GLU A 298 -23.97 -4.45 -7.59
C GLU A 298 -24.94 -4.85 -8.71
N GLY A 299 -26.24 -4.90 -8.41
CA GLY A 299 -27.33 -5.01 -9.39
C GLY A 299 -27.55 -6.40 -10.02
N GLU A 300 -26.60 -7.33 -9.88
CA GLU A 300 -26.73 -8.69 -10.41
C GLU A 300 -26.12 -9.76 -9.50
N TYR A 301 -26.46 -11.02 -9.76
CA TYR A 301 -25.82 -12.16 -9.10
C TYR A 301 -24.41 -12.39 -9.65
N ILE A 302 -23.44 -12.52 -8.75
CA ILE A 302 -22.03 -12.76 -9.04
C ILE A 302 -21.63 -14.19 -8.63
N PRO A 303 -20.72 -14.84 -9.38
CA PRO A 303 -20.34 -16.24 -9.12
C PRO A 303 -19.41 -16.42 -7.91
N ALA A 304 -18.72 -15.36 -7.48
CA ALA A 304 -17.81 -15.35 -6.34
C ALA A 304 -17.90 -13.99 -5.62
N LEU A 305 -17.49 -13.94 -4.35
CA LEU A 305 -17.40 -12.68 -3.62
C LEU A 305 -16.33 -11.77 -4.22
N PRO A 306 -16.49 -10.44 -4.12
CA PRO A 306 -15.53 -9.50 -4.68
C PRO A 306 -14.11 -9.71 -4.13
N GLY A 307 -13.10 -9.44 -4.96
CA GLY A 307 -11.70 -9.66 -4.60
C GLY A 307 -11.32 -11.13 -4.44
N CYS A 308 -12.09 -12.05 -5.03
CA CYS A 308 -11.87 -13.50 -4.97
C CYS A 308 -11.85 -14.07 -3.54
N ASN A 309 -12.58 -13.45 -2.61
CA ASN A 309 -12.63 -13.90 -1.22
C ASN A 309 -13.35 -15.26 -1.11
N PRO A 310 -12.67 -16.36 -0.72
CA PRO A 310 -13.28 -17.64 -0.49
C PRO A 310 -14.08 -17.63 0.80
N ILE A 311 -15.14 -18.43 0.86
CA ILE A 311 -15.86 -18.69 2.11
C ILE A 311 -14.94 -19.44 3.07
N GLN A 312 -14.71 -18.86 4.24
CA GLN A 312 -13.91 -19.47 5.31
C GLN A 312 -14.81 -19.72 6.51
N ASN A 313 -15.24 -20.96 6.69
CA ASN A 313 -16.02 -21.38 7.85
C ASN A 313 -15.13 -21.43 9.10
N GLY A 314 -15.71 -21.15 10.26
CA GLY A 314 -15.06 -21.32 11.56
C GLY A 314 -15.00 -22.77 12.04
N PRO A 315 -14.54 -23.00 13.28
CA PRO A 315 -14.28 -21.98 14.31
C PRO A 315 -12.90 -21.33 14.25
N GLU A 316 -11.97 -21.90 13.49
CA GLU A 316 -10.61 -21.40 13.39
C GLU A 316 -10.56 -19.99 12.76
N PRO A 317 -9.58 -19.15 13.13
CA PRO A 317 -9.38 -17.86 12.48
C PRO A 317 -9.22 -18.02 10.97
N ALA A 318 -9.88 -17.15 10.21
CA ALA A 318 -9.72 -17.09 8.78
C ALA A 318 -8.31 -16.65 8.42
N THR A 319 -7.81 -17.23 7.34
CA THR A 319 -6.55 -16.86 6.73
C THR A 319 -6.79 -15.76 5.69
N MET A 320 -5.81 -14.89 5.48
CA MET A 320 -5.90 -13.94 4.38
C MET A 320 -5.97 -14.71 3.06
N ALA A 321 -7.06 -14.51 2.33
CA ALA A 321 -7.22 -15.04 0.99
C ALA A 321 -6.27 -14.30 0.06
N MET A 322 -5.12 -14.90 -0.21
CA MET A 322 -4.16 -14.36 -1.17
C MET A 322 -4.29 -15.14 -2.47
N ASP A 323 -4.39 -14.40 -3.56
CA ASP A 323 -4.21 -14.94 -4.90
C ASP A 323 -2.86 -15.70 -4.97
N PRO A 324 -2.87 -17.01 -5.27
CA PRO A 324 -1.66 -17.81 -5.44
C PRO A 324 -0.64 -17.19 -6.40
N ASP A 325 -1.12 -16.49 -7.44
CA ASP A 325 -0.27 -15.83 -8.44
C ASP A 325 0.39 -14.56 -7.90
N MET A 326 -0.28 -13.86 -6.98
CA MET A 326 0.27 -12.72 -6.26
C MET A 326 1.37 -13.15 -5.30
N TRP A 327 1.24 -14.29 -4.60
CA TRP A 327 2.29 -14.78 -3.70
C TRP A 327 3.56 -15.19 -4.44
N ALA A 328 3.42 -15.87 -5.58
CA ALA A 328 4.55 -16.18 -6.45
C ALA A 328 5.26 -14.89 -6.93
N THR A 329 4.47 -13.85 -7.25
CA THR A 329 4.99 -12.54 -7.67
C THR A 329 5.69 -11.82 -6.52
N VAL A 330 5.08 -11.70 -5.34
CA VAL A 330 5.68 -11.03 -4.17
C VAL A 330 6.93 -11.78 -3.68
N LEU A 331 6.88 -13.11 -3.57
CA LEU A 331 8.06 -13.90 -3.22
C LEU A 331 9.17 -13.80 -4.27
N SER A 332 8.84 -13.74 -5.56
CA SER A 332 9.85 -13.57 -6.62
C SER A 332 10.48 -12.18 -6.54
N VAL A 333 9.70 -11.12 -6.33
CA VAL A 333 10.20 -9.74 -6.13
C VAL A 333 11.08 -9.65 -4.89
N LEU A 334 10.64 -10.17 -3.75
CA LEU A 334 11.43 -10.16 -2.50
C LEU A 334 12.69 -11.02 -2.60
N LYS A 335 12.65 -12.15 -3.32
CA LYS A 335 13.84 -12.96 -3.60
C LYS A 335 14.81 -12.22 -4.52
N VAL A 336 14.31 -11.56 -5.57
CA VAL A 336 15.12 -10.76 -6.50
C VAL A 336 15.77 -9.59 -5.77
N ASP A 337 15.03 -8.88 -4.92
CA ASP A 337 15.55 -7.75 -4.15
C ASP A 337 16.62 -8.19 -3.14
N ARG A 338 16.35 -9.28 -2.40
CA ARG A 338 17.34 -9.87 -1.48
C ARG A 338 18.60 -10.36 -2.21
N ASN A 339 18.43 -11.01 -3.35
CA ASN A 339 19.56 -11.46 -4.18
C ASN A 339 20.35 -10.28 -4.75
N ALA A 340 19.67 -9.22 -5.19
CA ALA A 340 20.30 -7.98 -5.63
C ALA A 340 21.08 -7.31 -4.49
N GLY A 341 20.54 -7.30 -3.27
CA GLY A 341 21.23 -6.87 -2.07
C GLY A 341 22.52 -7.66 -1.79
N TYR A 342 22.45 -9.01 -1.80
CA TYR A 342 23.63 -9.85 -1.61
C TYR A 342 24.67 -9.69 -2.71
N SER A 343 24.25 -9.62 -3.98
CA SER A 343 25.17 -9.37 -5.11
C SER A 343 25.84 -8.00 -5.00
N ARG A 344 25.13 -6.96 -4.54
CA ARG A 344 25.71 -5.62 -4.33
C ARG A 344 26.71 -5.60 -3.19
N VAL A 345 26.41 -6.25 -2.06
CA VAL A 345 27.36 -6.38 -0.94
C VAL A 345 28.60 -7.17 -1.36
N ALA A 346 28.44 -8.25 -2.13
CA ALA A 346 29.55 -9.01 -2.69
C ALA A 346 30.40 -8.18 -3.65
N ALA A 347 29.78 -7.40 -4.54
CA ALA A 347 30.47 -6.50 -5.47
C ALA A 347 31.25 -5.39 -4.73
N ILE A 348 30.64 -4.75 -3.73
CA ILE A 348 31.32 -3.76 -2.88
C ILE A 348 32.51 -4.39 -2.17
N THR A 349 32.32 -5.58 -1.58
CA THR A 349 33.40 -6.30 -0.88
C THR A 349 34.55 -6.63 -1.84
N PHE A 350 34.23 -7.12 -3.04
CA PHE A 350 35.23 -7.43 -4.06
C PHE A 350 36.01 -6.18 -4.49
N LEU A 351 35.30 -5.08 -4.80
CA LEU A 351 35.94 -3.81 -5.19
C LEU A 351 36.79 -3.22 -4.07
N LEU A 352 36.33 -3.28 -2.82
CA LEU A 352 37.12 -2.85 -1.65
C LEU A 352 38.37 -3.71 -1.45
N CYS A 353 38.26 -5.03 -1.61
CA CYS A 353 39.41 -5.94 -1.55
C CYS A 353 40.43 -5.64 -2.66
N ASP A 354 39.95 -5.45 -3.90
CA ASP A 354 40.78 -5.12 -5.04
C ASP A 354 41.53 -3.79 -4.84
N ILE A 355 40.81 -2.73 -4.46
CA ILE A 355 41.39 -1.41 -4.13
C ILE A 355 42.40 -1.53 -2.98
N SER A 356 42.05 -2.24 -1.91
CA SER A 356 42.92 -2.39 -0.74
C SER A 356 44.21 -3.15 -1.08
N SER A 357 44.10 -4.22 -1.88
CA SER A 357 45.24 -5.06 -2.25
C SER A 357 46.24 -4.36 -3.18
N THR A 358 45.78 -3.37 -3.93
CA THR A 358 46.58 -2.62 -4.92
C THR A 358 46.94 -1.21 -4.46
N SER A 359 46.41 -0.77 -3.31
CA SER A 359 46.56 0.57 -2.75
C SER A 359 48.02 1.03 -2.62
N TYR A 360 48.93 0.14 -2.22
CA TYR A 360 50.36 0.48 -2.08
C TYR A 360 50.98 0.88 -3.41
N ASP A 361 50.72 0.10 -4.46
CA ASP A 361 51.22 0.36 -5.80
C ASP A 361 50.52 1.58 -6.40
N GLU A 362 49.21 1.72 -6.21
CA GLU A 362 48.46 2.89 -6.65
C GLU A 362 49.01 4.18 -6.03
N ILE A 363 49.32 4.18 -4.72
CA ILE A 363 49.94 5.32 -4.05
C ILE A 363 51.29 5.65 -4.66
N ARG A 364 52.10 4.62 -4.88
CA ARG A 364 53.47 4.76 -5.39
C ARG A 364 53.50 5.28 -6.82
N TYR A 365 52.65 4.76 -7.70
CA TYR A 365 52.73 4.99 -9.14
C TYR A 365 51.71 5.99 -9.69
N ILE A 366 50.60 6.22 -9.00
CA ILE A 366 49.53 7.13 -9.45
C ILE A 366 49.43 8.34 -8.54
N TRP A 367 49.23 8.15 -7.23
CA TRP A 367 48.98 9.27 -6.32
C TRP A 367 50.17 10.23 -6.21
N ARG A 368 51.40 9.72 -6.23
CA ARG A 368 52.64 10.53 -6.21
C ARG A 368 52.95 11.26 -7.53
N GLN A 369 52.26 10.95 -8.62
CA GLN A 369 52.47 11.62 -9.91
C GLN A 369 51.74 12.97 -9.96
N ARG A 370 52.27 13.88 -10.78
CA ARG A 370 51.64 15.18 -11.05
C ARG A 370 50.23 14.98 -11.63
N TRP A 371 49.32 15.87 -11.27
CA TRP A 371 47.96 15.85 -11.78
C TRP A 371 47.92 16.10 -13.28
N GLY A 372 47.16 15.27 -13.98
CA GLY A 372 46.95 15.35 -15.42
C GLY A 372 45.77 14.46 -15.83
N LEU A 373 45.29 14.63 -17.06
CA LEU A 373 44.09 13.95 -17.56
C LEU A 373 44.13 12.43 -17.36
N SER A 374 45.29 11.82 -17.53
CA SER A 374 45.44 10.36 -17.38
C SER A 374 45.24 9.87 -15.93
N LYS A 375 45.68 10.65 -14.94
CA LYS A 375 45.46 10.35 -13.51
C LYS A 375 43.99 10.52 -13.15
N ILE A 376 43.37 11.59 -13.64
CA ILE A 376 41.94 11.87 -13.41
C ILE A 376 41.09 10.73 -13.99
N LEU A 377 41.33 10.35 -15.25
CA LEU A 377 40.62 9.24 -15.89
C LEU A 377 40.82 7.94 -15.12
N TYR A 378 42.05 7.60 -14.73
CA TYR A 378 42.34 6.41 -13.94
C TYR A 378 41.54 6.38 -12.63
N LEU A 379 41.59 7.46 -11.83
CA LEU A 379 40.89 7.53 -10.55
C LEU A 379 39.36 7.47 -10.73
N ILE A 380 38.81 8.13 -11.76
CA ILE A 380 37.38 8.01 -12.08
C ILE A 380 37.05 6.56 -12.40
N THR A 381 37.78 5.92 -13.31
CA THR A 381 37.50 4.52 -13.68
C THR A 381 37.66 3.54 -12.52
N ARG A 382 38.61 3.81 -11.61
CA ARG A 382 38.95 2.94 -10.46
C ARG A 382 37.88 3.00 -9.37
N TYR A 383 37.38 4.19 -9.05
CA TYR A 383 36.51 4.41 -7.90
C TYR A 383 35.02 4.58 -8.26
N TYR A 384 34.69 4.84 -9.53
CA TYR A 384 33.30 5.04 -9.98
C TYR A 384 32.41 3.83 -9.69
N GLY A 385 32.86 2.61 -10.01
CA GLY A 385 32.08 1.40 -9.77
C GLY A 385 31.75 1.18 -8.30
N LEU A 386 32.70 1.49 -7.40
CA LEU A 386 32.49 1.40 -5.95
C LEU A 386 31.47 2.45 -5.48
N ALA A 387 31.65 3.71 -5.91
CA ALA A 387 30.76 4.80 -5.56
C ALA A 387 29.31 4.55 -6.03
N LEU A 388 29.15 4.05 -7.26
CA LEU A 388 27.86 3.69 -7.83
C LEU A 388 27.19 2.57 -7.04
N THR A 389 27.92 1.48 -6.75
CA THR A 389 27.35 0.31 -6.06
C THR A 389 26.95 0.64 -4.61
N ILE A 390 27.75 1.46 -3.92
CA ILE A 390 27.40 1.97 -2.58
C ILE A 390 26.16 2.87 -2.66
N GLY A 391 26.09 3.79 -3.62
CA GLY A 391 24.92 4.65 -3.83
C GLY A 391 23.64 3.85 -4.07
N MET A 392 23.70 2.81 -4.89
CA MET A 392 22.56 1.92 -5.14
C MET A 392 22.16 1.11 -3.90
N LEU A 393 23.12 0.63 -3.10
CA LEU A 393 22.83 -0.11 -1.85
C LEU A 393 22.15 0.78 -0.81
N ILE A 394 22.63 2.02 -0.66
CA ILE A 394 22.04 3.02 0.25
C ILE A 394 20.59 3.31 -0.17
N MET A 395 20.33 3.53 -1.46
CA MET A 395 18.97 3.77 -1.98
C MET A 395 18.00 2.63 -1.68
N THR A 396 18.42 1.37 -1.81
CA THR A 396 17.55 0.23 -1.49
C THR A 396 17.26 0.04 0.00
N ASN A 397 18.09 0.61 0.90
CA ASN A 397 17.95 0.44 2.34
C ASN A 397 17.47 1.70 3.08
N LEU A 398 17.51 2.89 2.44
CA LEU A 398 16.91 4.10 2.98
C LEU A 398 15.40 4.04 2.78
N ARG A 399 14.72 3.61 3.84
CA ARG A 399 13.25 3.53 3.94
C ARG A 399 12.61 4.86 4.36
N ASP A 400 13.27 5.98 4.07
CA ASP A 400 12.85 7.32 4.50
C ASP A 400 12.48 8.17 3.27
N PRO A 401 11.18 8.46 3.04
CA PRO A 401 10.72 9.29 1.93
C PRO A 401 11.19 10.76 2.02
N SER A 402 11.81 11.18 3.12
CA SER A 402 12.37 12.53 3.29
C SER A 402 13.82 12.69 2.82
N ALA A 403 14.48 11.61 2.34
CA ALA A 403 15.87 11.61 1.90
C ALA A 403 16.12 12.33 0.55
N GLN A 404 16.01 13.67 0.61
CA GLN A 404 16.64 14.76 -0.14
C GLN A 404 16.66 14.79 -1.70
N PRO A 405 16.17 15.89 -2.30
CA PRO A 405 16.37 16.26 -3.72
C PRO A 405 17.83 16.30 -4.19
N SER A 406 18.79 16.49 -3.27
CA SER A 406 20.23 16.51 -3.56
C SER A 406 20.76 15.15 -4.01
N VAL A 407 20.24 14.05 -3.45
CA VAL A 407 20.61 12.67 -3.83
C VAL A 407 20.02 12.32 -5.20
N PHE A 408 18.77 12.71 -5.43
CA PHE A 408 18.10 12.54 -6.74
C PHE A 408 18.78 13.39 -7.83
N ALA A 409 19.20 14.61 -7.52
CA ALA A 409 19.95 15.47 -8.44
C ALA A 409 21.35 14.90 -8.76
N PHE A 410 22.06 14.38 -7.76
CA PHE A 410 23.36 13.73 -7.96
C PHE A 410 23.26 12.47 -8.84
N LEU A 411 22.24 11.64 -8.62
CA LEU A 411 21.97 10.45 -9.43
C LEU A 411 21.47 10.79 -10.84
N SER A 412 20.66 11.85 -10.98
CA SER A 412 20.26 12.36 -12.31
C SER A 412 21.46 12.87 -13.09
N LEU A 413 22.42 13.53 -12.42
CA LEU A 413 23.70 13.92 -13.02
C LEU A 413 24.54 12.71 -13.48
N LEU A 414 24.57 11.63 -12.71
CA LEU A 414 25.28 10.39 -13.07
C LEU A 414 24.60 9.66 -14.23
N CYS A 415 23.27 9.54 -14.23
CA CYS A 415 22.49 8.98 -15.34
C CYS A 415 22.58 9.83 -16.61
N ILE A 416 22.53 11.17 -16.48
CA ILE A 416 22.72 12.10 -17.61
C ILE A 416 24.15 11.97 -18.15
N ALA A 417 25.17 11.83 -17.30
CA ALA A 417 26.54 11.61 -17.75
C ALA A 417 26.69 10.29 -18.53
N GLU A 418 26.08 9.19 -18.07
CA GLU A 418 26.05 7.92 -18.81
C GLU A 418 25.25 8.02 -20.12
N THR A 419 24.10 8.70 -20.09
CA THR A 419 23.24 8.88 -21.26
C THR A 419 23.92 9.77 -22.30
N VAL A 420 24.56 10.87 -21.91
CA VAL A 420 25.29 11.77 -22.81
C VAL A 420 26.53 11.08 -23.38
N THR A 421 27.23 10.27 -22.60
CA THR A 421 28.38 9.48 -23.08
C THR A 421 27.91 8.39 -24.06
N GLY A 422 26.79 7.74 -23.78
CA GLY A 422 26.14 6.79 -24.70
C GLY A 422 25.65 7.46 -25.99
N LEU A 423 24.98 8.60 -25.90
CA LEU A 423 24.40 9.32 -27.04
C LEU A 423 25.48 9.94 -27.93
N TYR A 424 26.55 10.49 -27.36
CA TYR A 424 27.69 11.03 -28.11
C TYR A 424 28.42 9.92 -28.90
N CYS A 425 28.49 8.71 -28.34
CA CYS A 425 29.04 7.53 -29.01
C CYS A 425 28.09 6.97 -30.09
N VAL A 426 26.78 6.94 -29.84
CA VAL A 426 25.78 6.52 -30.83
C VAL A 426 25.74 7.47 -32.03
N ILE A 427 25.76 8.79 -31.80
CA ILE A 427 25.78 9.82 -32.86
C ILE A 427 27.04 9.67 -33.74
N LYS A 428 28.19 9.31 -33.17
CA LYS A 428 29.43 9.00 -33.91
C LYS A 428 29.39 7.68 -34.70
N VAL A 429 28.51 6.75 -34.33
CA VAL A 429 28.34 5.44 -34.98
C VAL A 429 27.24 5.48 -36.05
N THR A 430 26.22 6.33 -35.89
CA THR A 430 25.16 6.53 -36.90
C THR A 430 25.64 7.20 -38.19
N ASP A 431 26.85 7.77 -38.23
CA ASP A 431 27.51 8.17 -39.48
C ASP A 431 27.93 6.97 -40.37
N PHE A 432 27.79 5.72 -39.88
CA PHE A 432 28.32 4.52 -40.55
C PHE A 432 27.28 3.51 -41.08
N THR A 433 25.98 3.67 -40.81
CA THR A 433 24.98 2.70 -41.29
C THR A 433 23.70 3.39 -41.76
N ASN A 434 23.60 3.58 -43.07
CA ASN A 434 22.41 4.05 -43.79
C ASN A 434 21.35 2.94 -43.92
N GLU A 435 20.47 2.74 -42.94
CA GLU A 435 19.18 2.07 -43.18
C GLU A 435 18.04 2.66 -42.33
N PRO A 436 16.82 2.86 -42.89
CA PRO A 436 15.69 3.43 -42.17
C PRO A 436 14.86 2.37 -41.43
N LEU A 437 14.37 2.73 -40.24
CA LEU A 437 13.45 1.91 -39.44
C LEU A 437 12.05 1.77 -40.09
N PRO A 438 11.34 0.65 -39.87
CA PRO A 438 10.05 0.39 -40.52
C PRO A 438 8.90 1.25 -39.93
N PRO A 439 7.80 1.44 -40.68
CA PRO A 439 6.74 2.37 -40.31
C PRO A 439 5.86 1.87 -39.15
N LYS A 440 5.42 2.82 -38.34
CA LYS A 440 4.63 2.66 -37.10
C LYS A 440 3.33 1.85 -37.24
N SER A 441 2.79 1.70 -38.46
CA SER A 441 1.53 1.01 -38.74
C SER A 441 1.62 -0.51 -38.54
N GLU A 442 2.76 -1.16 -38.81
CA GLU A 442 2.92 -2.61 -38.64
C GLU A 442 3.09 -3.04 -37.17
N LEU A 443 3.57 -2.14 -36.32
CA LEU A 443 3.76 -2.40 -34.88
C LEU A 443 2.42 -2.43 -34.10
N SER A 444 1.39 -1.74 -34.59
CA SER A 444 0.12 -1.60 -33.86
C SER A 444 -0.89 -2.73 -34.09
N ALA A 445 -0.83 -3.41 -35.24
CA ALA A 445 -1.86 -4.36 -35.65
C ALA A 445 -1.75 -5.77 -35.02
N LYS A 446 -0.59 -6.12 -34.44
CA LYS A 446 -0.32 -7.48 -33.93
C LYS A 446 -0.60 -7.68 -32.44
N TYR A 447 -0.74 -6.61 -31.65
CA TYR A 447 -0.76 -6.68 -30.18
C TYR A 447 -1.80 -5.76 -29.54
N GLY A 448 -3.07 -5.88 -29.94
CA GLY A 448 -4.18 -5.19 -29.29
C GLY A 448 -4.07 -5.24 -27.76
N CYS A 449 -4.21 -4.08 -27.12
CA CYS A 449 -4.17 -3.86 -25.67
C CYS A 449 -2.98 -4.49 -24.92
N ASN A 450 -1.75 -4.01 -25.18
CA ASN A 450 -0.59 -4.25 -24.30
C ASN A 450 0.08 -2.94 -23.85
N PHE A 451 -0.67 -2.07 -23.17
CA PHE A 451 -0.06 -1.20 -22.17
C PHE A 451 0.09 -2.03 -20.89
N LEU A 452 1.09 -2.90 -20.85
CA LEU A 452 1.64 -3.60 -19.67
C LEU A 452 2.65 -4.66 -20.18
N ILE A 453 3.63 -4.27 -21.00
CA ILE A 453 4.83 -5.10 -21.11
C ILE A 453 5.58 -4.91 -19.80
N LYS A 454 5.29 -5.79 -18.82
CA LYS A 454 6.28 -6.14 -17.80
C LYS A 454 7.56 -6.46 -18.57
N PRO A 455 8.66 -5.72 -18.40
CA PRO A 455 9.90 -6.14 -19.02
C PRO A 455 10.18 -7.54 -18.48
N THR A 456 10.26 -8.53 -19.37
CA THR A 456 10.58 -9.88 -18.92
C THR A 456 11.99 -9.83 -18.31
N MET A 457 12.29 -10.72 -17.38
CA MET A 457 13.67 -10.80 -16.84
C MET A 457 14.68 -11.01 -17.96
N GLU A 458 14.27 -11.63 -19.05
CA GLU A 458 15.06 -11.80 -20.27
C GLU A 458 15.32 -10.47 -20.99
N ASP A 459 14.33 -9.58 -21.11
CA ASP A 459 14.48 -8.27 -21.77
C ASP A 459 15.33 -7.29 -20.95
N MET A 460 15.16 -7.29 -19.62
CA MET A 460 16.03 -6.51 -18.74
C MET A 460 17.45 -7.04 -18.77
N ASN A 461 17.64 -8.36 -18.70
CA ASN A 461 18.97 -8.97 -18.78
C ASN A 461 19.64 -8.71 -20.13
N LYS A 462 18.91 -8.77 -21.25
CA LYS A 462 19.46 -8.43 -22.58
C LYS A 462 19.86 -6.96 -22.66
N THR A 463 19.03 -6.05 -22.14
CA THR A 463 19.33 -4.60 -22.18
C THR A 463 20.51 -4.24 -21.28
N TYR A 464 20.56 -4.81 -20.07
CA TYR A 464 21.67 -4.61 -19.13
C TYR A 464 22.96 -5.27 -19.62
N LEU A 465 22.89 -6.49 -20.14
CA LEU A 465 24.05 -7.20 -20.69
C LEU A 465 24.59 -6.46 -21.92
N VAL A 466 23.74 -6.05 -22.87
CA VAL A 466 24.19 -5.31 -24.06
C VAL A 466 24.78 -3.95 -23.66
N GLY A 467 24.15 -3.21 -22.75
CA GLY A 467 24.67 -1.92 -22.27
C GLY A 467 25.98 -2.04 -21.50
N CYS A 468 26.07 -2.96 -20.53
CA CYS A 468 27.27 -3.19 -19.74
C CYS A 468 28.41 -3.80 -20.56
N THR A 469 28.11 -4.72 -21.49
CA THR A 469 29.12 -5.31 -22.38
C THR A 469 29.63 -4.29 -23.40
N ALA A 470 28.76 -3.43 -23.96
CA ALA A 470 29.19 -2.35 -24.83
C ALA A 470 30.09 -1.35 -24.10
N ASN A 471 29.71 -0.92 -22.88
CA ASN A 471 30.55 -0.07 -22.05
C ASN A 471 31.88 -0.75 -21.69
N ALA A 472 31.87 -2.02 -21.28
CA ALA A 472 33.09 -2.77 -20.97
C ALA A 472 34.04 -2.89 -22.18
N ILE A 473 33.50 -3.13 -23.38
CA ILE A 473 34.28 -3.17 -24.63
C ILE A 473 34.87 -1.79 -24.94
N ILE A 474 34.13 -0.72 -24.76
CA ILE A 474 34.59 0.65 -25.06
C ILE A 474 35.66 1.09 -24.05
N PHE A 475 35.44 0.86 -22.76
CA PHE A 475 36.45 1.09 -21.71
C PHE A 475 37.68 0.18 -21.85
N PHE A 476 37.58 -0.93 -22.58
CA PHE A 476 38.69 -1.81 -22.93
C PHE A 476 39.47 -1.34 -24.18
N LEU A 477 38.79 -0.77 -25.17
CA LEU A 477 39.42 -0.26 -26.40
C LEU A 477 40.26 1.01 -26.13
N PHE A 478 39.88 1.84 -25.16
CA PHE A 478 40.63 3.05 -24.80
C PHE A 478 42.05 2.78 -24.26
N PRO A 479 42.25 1.86 -23.29
CA PRO A 479 43.56 1.42 -22.83
C PRO A 479 44.38 0.72 -23.92
N LEU A 480 43.75 -0.09 -24.79
CA LEU A 480 44.43 -0.72 -25.94
C LEU A 480 44.93 0.32 -26.95
N TYR A 481 44.14 1.36 -27.23
CA TYR A 481 44.55 2.48 -28.07
C TYR A 481 45.74 3.22 -27.45
N LYS A 482 45.70 3.49 -26.15
CA LYS A 482 46.84 4.11 -25.44
C LYS A 482 48.07 3.21 -25.33
N LEU A 483 47.88 1.90 -25.19
CA LEU A 483 48.95 0.92 -25.23
C LEU A 483 49.63 0.93 -26.60
N LYS A 484 48.85 0.94 -27.69
CA LYS A 484 49.36 1.08 -29.05
C LYS A 484 50.19 2.35 -29.20
N GLU A 485 49.67 3.52 -28.80
CA GLU A 485 50.45 4.77 -28.84
C GLU A 485 51.73 4.72 -27.99
N SER A 486 51.70 4.04 -26.85
CA SER A 486 52.87 3.93 -25.97
C SER A 486 53.96 2.99 -26.48
N ILE A 487 53.65 2.06 -27.39
CA ILE A 487 54.59 1.05 -27.92
C ILE A 487 54.97 1.27 -29.38
N THR A 488 54.37 2.25 -30.06
CA THR A 488 54.71 2.63 -31.44
C THR A 488 55.48 3.94 -31.47
N ASP A 489 56.48 4.05 -32.35
CA ASP A 489 57.18 5.31 -32.60
C ASP A 489 56.43 6.23 -33.58
N GLN A 490 56.97 7.42 -33.86
CA GLN A 490 56.37 8.38 -34.79
C GLN A 490 56.19 7.85 -36.23
N LEU A 491 56.74 6.68 -36.56
CA LEU A 491 56.62 5.99 -37.83
C LEU A 491 55.66 4.79 -37.77
N GLY A 492 55.05 4.50 -36.61
CA GLY A 492 54.07 3.42 -36.42
C GLY A 492 54.68 2.04 -36.17
N THR A 493 56.00 1.96 -35.93
CA THR A 493 56.73 0.70 -35.75
C THR A 493 56.71 0.25 -34.28
N VAL A 494 56.33 -1.01 -34.02
CA VAL A 494 56.21 -1.56 -32.66
C VAL A 494 57.61 -1.78 -32.06
N ARG A 495 57.90 -1.12 -30.93
CA ARG A 495 59.17 -1.22 -30.19
C ARG A 495 59.21 -2.47 -29.31
N TYR A 496 59.45 -3.64 -29.91
CA TYR A 496 59.55 -4.92 -29.18
C TYR A 496 60.64 -4.95 -28.08
N ASN A 497 61.66 -4.10 -28.20
CA ASN A 497 62.76 -4.01 -27.22
C ASN A 497 62.32 -3.43 -25.85
N LEU A 498 61.17 -2.76 -25.75
CA LEU A 498 60.64 -2.24 -24.48
C LEU A 498 60.17 -3.34 -23.52
N PHE A 499 59.81 -4.52 -24.02
CA PHE A 499 59.29 -5.62 -23.20
C PHE A 499 60.39 -6.46 -22.53
N LYS A 500 61.66 -6.21 -22.85
CA LYS A 500 62.81 -6.91 -22.23
C LYS A 500 63.28 -6.28 -20.92
N ASP A 501 62.84 -5.05 -20.61
CA ASP A 501 63.25 -4.32 -19.43
C ASP A 501 62.00 -3.79 -18.71
N SER A 502 61.59 -4.44 -17.63
CA SER A 502 60.34 -4.13 -16.91
C SER A 502 60.33 -2.74 -16.27
N SER A 503 61.49 -2.06 -16.24
CA SER A 503 61.66 -0.68 -15.79
C SER A 503 61.19 0.39 -16.79
N LEU A 504 61.00 0.01 -18.06
CA LEU A 504 60.62 0.91 -19.17
C LEU A 504 59.13 0.85 -19.54
N LEU A 505 58.36 -0.05 -18.92
CA LEU A 505 56.91 -0.12 -19.12
C LEU A 505 56.21 1.07 -18.46
N SER A 506 55.23 1.64 -19.17
CA SER A 506 54.34 2.66 -18.61
C SER A 506 53.77 2.15 -17.28
N PRO A 507 53.81 2.93 -16.18
CA PRO A 507 53.27 2.52 -14.88
C PRO A 507 51.79 2.09 -14.97
N LEU A 508 51.05 2.63 -15.94
CA LEU A 508 49.67 2.25 -16.24
C LEU A 508 49.56 0.81 -16.75
N LEU A 509 50.52 0.34 -17.54
CA LEU A 509 50.53 -1.02 -18.09
C LEU A 509 50.85 -2.07 -17.03
N VAL A 510 51.79 -1.75 -16.14
CA VAL A 510 52.13 -2.59 -15.00
C VAL A 510 50.93 -2.70 -14.05
N ALA A 511 50.17 -1.61 -13.85
CA ALA A 511 48.92 -1.62 -13.10
C ALA A 511 47.86 -2.53 -13.75
N PHE A 512 47.64 -2.44 -15.07
CA PHE A 512 46.66 -3.31 -15.76
C PHE A 512 46.98 -4.81 -15.71
N HIS A 513 48.27 -5.17 -15.74
CA HIS A 513 48.69 -6.56 -15.60
C HIS A 513 48.51 -7.07 -14.16
N ARG A 514 48.80 -6.23 -13.15
CA ARG A 514 48.64 -6.59 -11.72
C ARG A 514 47.19 -6.60 -11.25
N ASP A 515 46.34 -5.71 -11.73
CA ASP A 515 44.89 -5.65 -11.42
C ASP A 515 44.08 -6.80 -12.04
N GLY A 516 44.73 -7.75 -12.71
CA GLY A 516 44.05 -8.94 -13.23
C GLY A 516 43.15 -8.70 -14.46
N ALA A 517 43.03 -7.46 -14.95
CA ALA A 517 42.30 -7.15 -16.19
C ALA A 517 42.84 -7.95 -17.40
N LEU A 518 44.15 -8.18 -17.44
CA LEU A 518 44.79 -9.03 -18.45
C LEU A 518 44.50 -10.52 -18.27
N ASN A 519 44.32 -10.97 -17.02
CA ASN A 519 43.92 -12.34 -16.70
C ASN A 519 42.43 -12.59 -16.98
N PHE A 520 41.58 -11.58 -16.76
CA PHE A 520 40.17 -11.61 -17.14
C PHE A 520 39.99 -11.80 -18.66
N LEU A 521 40.83 -11.18 -19.48
CA LEU A 521 40.86 -11.40 -20.94
C LEU A 521 41.17 -12.85 -21.33
N LEU A 522 42.15 -13.46 -20.65
CA LEU A 522 42.56 -14.84 -20.91
C LEU A 522 41.49 -15.85 -20.47
N ILE A 523 40.76 -15.55 -19.39
CA ILE A 523 39.65 -16.37 -18.90
C ILE A 523 38.42 -16.17 -19.79
N ALA A 524 37.98 -14.94 -20.05
CA ALA A 524 36.82 -14.65 -20.89
C ALA A 524 36.98 -15.20 -22.31
N GLY A 525 38.16 -15.06 -22.93
CA GLY A 525 38.44 -15.63 -24.25
C GLY A 525 38.45 -17.16 -24.30
N LYS A 526 38.73 -17.83 -23.17
CA LYS A 526 38.77 -19.30 -23.09
C LYS A 526 37.41 -19.93 -22.77
N TYR A 527 36.52 -19.21 -22.06
CA TYR A 527 35.23 -19.72 -21.59
C TYR A 527 34.00 -19.18 -22.35
N TYR A 528 34.16 -18.21 -23.26
CA TYR A 528 33.07 -17.72 -24.12
C TYR A 528 32.34 -18.82 -24.92
N PRO A 529 32.98 -19.89 -25.42
CA PRO A 529 32.26 -20.96 -26.12
C PRO A 529 31.35 -21.82 -25.22
N ALA A 530 31.56 -21.81 -23.90
CA ALA A 530 30.79 -22.64 -22.94
C ALA A 530 29.53 -21.94 -22.39
N LEU A 531 29.45 -20.60 -22.52
CA LEU A 531 28.32 -19.80 -22.04
C LEU A 531 27.21 -19.59 -23.09
N VAL A 532 27.42 -20.07 -24.32
CA VAL A 532 26.50 -19.90 -25.47
C VAL A 532 25.91 -21.25 -25.92
N ASP A 533 26.02 -22.31 -25.12
CA ASP A 533 25.33 -23.58 -25.42
C ASP A 533 23.84 -23.46 -25.03
N PRO A 534 22.90 -23.50 -25.99
CA PRO A 534 21.45 -23.39 -25.71
C PRO A 534 20.88 -24.61 -24.98
N LYS A 535 21.66 -25.68 -24.76
CA LYS A 535 21.19 -26.93 -24.13
C LYS A 535 21.28 -26.97 -22.60
N LEU A 536 21.68 -25.87 -21.96
CA LEU A 536 21.92 -25.79 -20.52
C LEU A 536 20.93 -24.89 -19.76
N TYR A 537 19.85 -24.46 -20.40
CA TYR A 537 18.71 -23.77 -19.77
C TYR A 537 17.40 -24.54 -19.91
#